data_AF-A0A953TEB2-F1
#
_entry.id   AF-A0A953TEB2-F1
#
_cell.length_a   1.000
_cell.length_b   1.000
_cell.length_c   1.000
_cell.angle_alpha   90.00
_cell.angle_beta   90.00
_cell.angle_gamma   90.00
#
_symmetry.space_group_name_H-M   'P 1'
#
loop_
_entity.id
_entity.type
_entity.pdbx_description
1 polymer ?
#
loop_
_entity_poly.entity_id
_entity_poly.type
_entity_poly.pdbx_seq_one_letter_code
_entity_poly.pdbx_strand_id
1 'polypeptide(L)'
;MNGNRVQTEVVHNGQVVRVMLAAPKANIVDGAMMEELENCFRAISGEKKAIILTHEGPHFSFGASIEEHLPANIAGTLRKLGDLLRTIVASPAPVIAAVRGQCLGGGLELALACDMIVADETAQFALPEIKLGVFPGSPPQPKPSFPANCRPRASDRDRARRRRGKRPPGW
;
A
#
# COMPACT_ATOMS: atom_id res chain seq x y z
N MET A 1 -24.25 -0.89 -11.38
CA MET A 1 -23.86 0.53 -11.56
C MET A 1 -22.51 0.68 -10.88
N ASN A 2 -21.42 0.54 -11.64
CA ASN A 2 -20.07 0.57 -11.08
C ASN A 2 -19.70 2.04 -10.84
N GLY A 3 -19.84 2.48 -9.58
CA GLY A 3 -19.16 3.68 -9.11
C GLY A 3 -17.64 3.48 -9.21
N ASN A 4 -16.92 4.58 -9.42
CA ASN A 4 -15.46 4.61 -9.45
C ASN A 4 -14.92 4.00 -8.14
N ARG A 5 -14.13 2.93 -8.22
CA ARG A 5 -13.61 2.18 -7.06
C ARG A 5 -12.39 2.86 -6.46
N VAL A 6 -11.77 3.79 -7.18
CA VAL A 6 -10.73 4.66 -6.69
C VAL A 6 -11.18 6.11 -6.76
N GLN A 7 -11.09 6.81 -5.63
CA GLN A 7 -11.33 8.25 -5.58
C GLN A 7 -10.04 8.99 -5.22
N THR A 8 -9.89 10.21 -5.73
CA THR A 8 -8.74 11.04 -5.44
C THR A 8 -9.15 12.42 -4.94
N GLU A 9 -8.38 12.96 -4.01
CA GLU A 9 -8.55 14.31 -3.51
C GLU A 9 -7.19 14.96 -3.30
N VAL A 10 -7.05 16.20 -3.75
CA VAL A 10 -5.83 16.96 -3.53
C VAL A 10 -6.03 17.90 -2.35
N VAL A 11 -5.15 17.77 -1.35
CA VAL A 11 -5.23 18.52 -0.09
C VAL A 11 -3.93 19.29 0.18
N HIS A 12 -3.92 20.12 1.22
CA HIS A 12 -2.76 20.91 1.64
C HIS A 12 -2.18 21.77 0.50
N ASN A 13 -3.00 22.70 -0.05
CA ASN A 13 -2.59 23.64 -1.10
C ASN A 13 -2.00 22.95 -2.34
N GLY A 14 -2.55 21.81 -2.74
CA GLY A 14 -2.07 21.10 -3.93
C GLY A 14 -0.90 20.14 -3.70
N GLN A 15 -0.34 20.08 -2.48
CA GLN A 15 0.93 19.39 -2.22
C GLN A 15 0.78 17.91 -1.86
N VAL A 16 -0.40 17.48 -1.41
CA VAL A 16 -0.66 16.10 -0.99
C VAL A 16 -1.83 15.54 -1.76
N VAL A 17 -1.70 14.30 -2.24
CA VAL A 17 -2.79 13.59 -2.92
C VAL A 17 -3.28 12.46 -2.02
N ARG A 18 -4.57 12.43 -1.72
CA ARG A 18 -5.24 11.33 -1.04
C ARG A 18 -5.88 10.43 -2.10
N VAL A 19 -5.47 9.17 -2.15
CA VAL A 19 -5.98 8.11 -3.02
C VAL A 19 -6.79 7.15 -2.13
N MET A 20 -8.05 6.93 -2.45
CA MET A 20 -9.00 6.22 -1.60
C MET A 20 -9.55 4.99 -2.31
N LEU A 21 -9.46 3.83 -1.67
CA LEU A 21 -10.23 2.64 -2.04
C LEU A 21 -11.71 2.90 -1.69
N ALA A 22 -12.55 3.10 -2.70
CA ALA A 22 -13.93 3.55 -2.61
C ALA A 22 -14.94 2.44 -2.95
N ALA A 23 -14.70 1.23 -2.44
CA ALA A 23 -15.60 0.08 -2.55
C ALA A 23 -15.92 -0.47 -1.13
N PRO A 24 -16.53 0.35 -0.24
CA PRO A 24 -16.49 0.16 1.21
C PRO A 24 -17.14 -1.12 1.76
N LYS A 25 -17.88 -1.87 0.91
CA LYS A 25 -18.38 -3.21 1.28
C LYS A 25 -17.22 -4.14 1.68
N ALA A 26 -16.09 -4.08 0.97
CA ALA A 26 -14.94 -4.92 1.25
C ALA A 26 -13.59 -4.41 0.71
N ASN A 27 -13.59 -3.39 -0.17
CA ASN A 27 -12.40 -2.89 -0.85
C ASN A 27 -11.55 -4.03 -1.44
N ILE A 28 -12.20 -4.93 -2.18
CA ILE A 28 -11.53 -6.08 -2.81
C ILE A 28 -10.56 -5.59 -3.88
N VAL A 29 -9.33 -6.10 -3.83
CA VAL A 29 -8.29 -5.86 -4.82
C VAL A 29 -8.48 -6.84 -5.98
N ASP A 30 -9.43 -6.53 -6.85
CA ASP A 30 -9.68 -7.23 -8.11
C ASP A 30 -9.08 -6.48 -9.29
N GLY A 31 -9.18 -7.03 -10.50
CA GLY A 31 -8.57 -6.49 -11.70
C GLY A 31 -9.00 -5.06 -12.00
N ALA A 32 -10.26 -4.72 -11.71
CA ALA A 32 -10.78 -3.37 -11.89
C ALA A 32 -10.18 -2.39 -10.88
N MET A 33 -10.13 -2.76 -9.60
CA MET A 33 -9.45 -1.95 -8.57
C MET A 33 -7.97 -1.74 -8.91
N MET A 34 -7.29 -2.80 -9.37
CA MET A 34 -5.88 -2.74 -9.73
C MET A 34 -5.62 -1.76 -10.88
N GLU A 35 -6.42 -1.84 -11.94
CA GLU A 35 -6.33 -0.97 -13.11
C GLU A 35 -6.61 0.50 -12.76
N GLU A 36 -7.66 0.75 -11.98
CA GLU A 36 -8.00 2.11 -11.53
C GLU A 36 -6.91 2.72 -10.64
N LEU A 37 -6.32 1.93 -9.73
CA LEU A 37 -5.20 2.38 -8.90
C LEU A 37 -3.96 2.67 -9.74
N GLU A 38 -3.61 1.80 -10.69
CA GLU A 38 -2.43 2.00 -11.52
C GLU A 38 -2.57 3.29 -12.35
N ASN A 39 -3.73 3.47 -12.99
CA ASN A 39 -4.04 4.68 -13.75
C ASN A 39 -4.01 5.93 -12.86
N CYS A 40 -4.57 5.84 -11.65
CA CYS A 40 -4.53 6.91 -10.66
C CYS A 40 -3.08 7.31 -10.32
N PHE A 41 -2.24 6.37 -9.93
CA PHE A 41 -0.85 6.65 -9.56
C PHE A 41 -0.04 7.21 -10.73
N ARG A 42 -0.25 6.72 -11.96
CA ARG A 42 0.39 7.26 -13.17
C ARG A 42 -0.06 8.68 -13.51
N ALA A 43 -1.31 9.04 -13.18
CA ALA A 43 -1.86 10.37 -13.43
C ALA A 43 -1.40 11.43 -12.42
N ILE A 44 -0.80 11.03 -11.28
CA ILE A 44 -0.27 11.96 -10.30
C ILE A 44 0.93 12.69 -10.91
N SER A 45 0.73 13.97 -11.19
CA SER A 45 1.71 14.86 -11.81
C SER A 45 2.13 16.00 -10.88
N GLY A 46 3.26 16.64 -11.21
CA GLY A 46 3.86 17.71 -10.41
C GLY A 46 4.62 17.21 -9.19
N GLU A 47 5.32 18.13 -8.51
CA GLU A 47 6.11 17.82 -7.31
C GLU A 47 5.22 17.71 -6.08
N LYS A 48 4.60 16.54 -5.88
CA LYS A 48 3.85 16.22 -4.66
C LYS A 48 4.80 15.95 -3.50
N LYS A 49 4.44 16.41 -2.30
CA LYS A 49 5.20 16.15 -1.08
C LYS A 49 4.87 14.80 -0.45
N ALA A 50 3.66 14.31 -0.65
CA ALA A 50 3.23 13.00 -0.18
C ALA A 50 1.99 12.51 -0.94
N ILE A 51 1.83 11.19 -0.96
CA ILE A 51 0.61 10.51 -1.38
C ILE A 51 0.10 9.71 -0.19
N ILE A 52 -1.18 9.82 0.12
CA ILE A 52 -1.84 9.04 1.17
C ILE A 52 -2.73 8.01 0.49
N LEU A 53 -2.38 6.72 0.59
CA LEU A 53 -3.26 5.63 0.19
C LEU A 53 -4.14 5.26 1.40
N THR A 54 -5.45 5.40 1.25
CA THR A 54 -6.42 5.13 2.31
C THR A 54 -7.68 4.49 1.72
N HIS A 55 -8.75 4.39 2.51
CA HIS A 55 -9.97 3.67 2.15
C HIS A 55 -11.23 4.38 2.66
N GLU A 56 -12.35 4.09 2.02
CA GLU A 56 -13.68 4.33 2.51
C GLU A 56 -14.19 3.13 3.31
N GLY A 57 -15.01 3.42 4.32
CA GLY A 57 -15.62 2.40 5.17
C GLY A 57 -14.73 2.00 6.35
N PRO A 58 -15.12 0.94 7.08
CA PRO A 58 -14.47 0.54 8.32
C PRO A 58 -13.19 -0.28 8.12
N HIS A 59 -12.90 -0.73 6.90
CA HIS A 59 -11.85 -1.71 6.63
C HIS A 59 -11.05 -1.32 5.38
N PHE A 60 -9.72 -1.33 5.52
CA PHE A 60 -8.82 -1.03 4.41
C PHE A 60 -9.07 -1.94 3.21
N SER A 61 -8.99 -3.25 3.40
CA SER A 61 -9.30 -4.23 2.36
C SER A 61 -9.38 -5.64 2.94
N PHE A 62 -10.33 -6.43 2.45
CA PHE A 62 -10.42 -7.87 2.72
C PHE A 62 -9.55 -8.73 1.79
N GLY A 63 -8.70 -8.10 0.97
CA GLY A 63 -7.74 -8.79 0.11
C GLY A 63 -8.22 -8.95 -1.32
N ALA A 64 -7.66 -9.95 -1.99
CA ALA A 64 -7.85 -10.13 -3.41
C ALA A 64 -9.11 -10.95 -3.74
N SER A 65 -9.59 -10.82 -4.98
CA SER A 65 -10.73 -11.60 -5.46
C SER A 65 -10.39 -13.09 -5.56
N ILE A 66 -11.18 -13.94 -4.90
CA ILE A 66 -11.04 -15.40 -4.96
C ILE A 66 -11.22 -15.90 -6.40
N GLU A 67 -12.19 -15.35 -7.14
CA GLU A 67 -12.51 -15.76 -8.51
C GLU A 67 -11.35 -15.48 -9.48
N GLU A 68 -10.65 -14.37 -9.28
CA GLU A 68 -9.48 -14.00 -10.08
C GLU A 68 -8.18 -14.72 -9.64
N HIS A 69 -8.23 -15.42 -8.50
CA HIS A 69 -7.14 -16.25 -7.98
C HIS A 69 -7.32 -17.74 -8.29
N LEU A 70 -8.32 -18.10 -9.10
CA LEU A 70 -8.46 -19.44 -9.65
C LEU A 70 -7.34 -19.75 -10.66
N PRO A 71 -6.95 -21.03 -10.85
CA PRO A 71 -5.81 -21.41 -11.69
C PRO A 71 -5.83 -20.86 -13.12
N ALA A 72 -7.01 -20.65 -13.70
CA ALA A 72 -7.16 -20.11 -15.06
C ALA A 72 -6.72 -18.63 -15.18
N ASN A 73 -6.86 -17.86 -14.10
CA ASN A 73 -6.69 -16.40 -14.12
C ASN A 73 -5.47 -15.93 -13.33
N ILE A 74 -5.01 -16.72 -12.34
CA ILE A 74 -4.02 -16.33 -11.34
C ILE A 74 -2.75 -15.72 -11.92
N ALA A 75 -2.21 -16.25 -13.02
CA ALA A 75 -0.98 -15.76 -13.62
C ALA A 75 -1.12 -14.31 -14.15
N GLY A 76 -2.28 -13.99 -14.75
CA GLY A 76 -2.59 -12.64 -15.20
C GLY A 76 -2.82 -11.70 -14.02
N THR A 77 -3.55 -12.17 -13.01
CA THR A 77 -3.85 -11.42 -11.79
C THR A 77 -2.58 -11.04 -11.02
N LEU A 78 -1.67 -11.99 -10.80
CA LEU A 78 -0.39 -11.74 -10.13
C LEU A 78 0.52 -10.79 -10.93
N ARG A 79 0.47 -10.85 -12.27
CA ARG A 79 1.21 -9.91 -13.12
C ARG A 79 0.68 -8.49 -12.93
N LYS A 80 -0.64 -8.28 -13.03
CA LYS A 80 -1.29 -6.98 -12.84
C LYS A 80 -1.01 -6.43 -11.44
N LEU A 81 -1.14 -7.25 -10.41
CA LEU A 81 -0.81 -6.85 -9.05
C LEU A 81 0.66 -6.43 -8.96
N GLY A 82 1.58 -7.22 -9.50
CA GLY A 82 3.00 -6.87 -9.53
C GLY A 82 3.31 -5.56 -10.26
N ASP A 83 2.64 -5.27 -11.38
CA ASP A 83 2.77 -4.00 -12.11
C ASP A 83 2.27 -2.79 -11.31
N LEU A 84 1.13 -2.95 -10.63
CA LEU A 84 0.60 -1.94 -9.73
C LEU A 84 1.55 -1.68 -8.55
N LEU A 85 2.03 -2.72 -7.88
CA LEU A 85 2.94 -2.57 -6.74
C LEU A 85 4.24 -1.87 -7.18
N ARG A 86 4.78 -2.20 -8.37
CA ARG A 86 5.93 -1.48 -8.96
C ARG A 86 5.62 -0.01 -9.21
N THR A 87 4.42 0.29 -9.70
CA THR A 87 3.99 1.68 -9.93
C THR A 87 3.93 2.48 -8.63
N ILE A 88 3.43 1.89 -7.54
CA ILE A 88 3.40 2.52 -6.21
C ILE A 88 4.82 2.74 -5.68
N VAL A 89 5.67 1.70 -5.73
CA VAL A 89 7.07 1.75 -5.25
C VAL A 89 7.92 2.76 -6.04
N ALA A 90 7.66 2.92 -7.33
CA ALA A 90 8.37 3.86 -8.20
C ALA A 90 7.84 5.30 -8.11
N SER A 91 6.87 5.58 -7.23
CA SER A 91 6.28 6.90 -7.11
C SER A 91 7.33 7.95 -6.71
N PRO A 92 7.34 9.14 -7.36
CA PRO A 92 8.35 10.17 -7.06
C PRO A 92 8.13 10.85 -5.70
N ALA A 93 6.93 10.73 -5.13
CA ALA A 93 6.57 11.26 -3.82
C ALA A 93 6.41 10.11 -2.81
N PRO A 94 6.74 10.32 -1.52
CA PRO A 94 6.57 9.28 -0.51
C PRO A 94 5.10 8.88 -0.38
N VAL A 95 4.83 7.57 -0.39
CA VAL A 95 3.49 6.99 -0.29
C VAL A 95 3.26 6.46 1.13
N ILE A 96 2.18 6.88 1.75
CA ILE A 96 1.81 6.52 3.13
C ILE A 96 0.47 5.79 3.10
N ALA A 97 0.45 4.54 3.57
CA ALA A 97 -0.79 3.81 3.77
C ALA A 97 -1.41 4.22 5.12
N ALA A 98 -2.65 4.72 5.10
CA ALA A 98 -3.45 4.97 6.29
C ALA A 98 -4.48 3.84 6.46
N VAL A 99 -4.28 3.01 7.49
CA VAL A 99 -4.98 1.72 7.63
C VAL A 99 -5.87 1.72 8.88
N ARG A 100 -7.11 1.26 8.70
CA ARG A 100 -8.06 0.96 9.77
C ARG A 100 -8.75 -0.36 9.48
N GLY A 101 -9.13 -1.11 10.52
CA GLY A 101 -9.81 -2.39 10.37
C GLY A 101 -9.00 -3.44 9.60
N GLN A 102 -9.68 -4.28 8.82
CA GLN A 102 -9.05 -5.40 8.12
C GLN A 102 -8.16 -4.91 6.96
N CYS A 103 -6.93 -5.41 6.90
CA CYS A 103 -5.96 -5.21 5.83
C CYS A 103 -5.34 -6.58 5.50
N LEU A 104 -5.99 -7.29 4.59
CA LEU A 104 -5.71 -8.71 4.33
C LEU A 104 -5.14 -8.89 2.93
N GLY A 105 -4.27 -9.88 2.77
CA GLY A 105 -3.88 -10.41 1.46
C GLY A 105 -3.37 -9.35 0.48
N GLY A 106 -3.96 -9.30 -0.72
CA GLY A 106 -3.69 -8.25 -1.72
C GLY A 106 -3.79 -6.81 -1.18
N GLY A 107 -4.65 -6.56 -0.19
CA GLY A 107 -4.73 -5.27 0.50
C GLY A 107 -3.51 -4.99 1.38
N LEU A 108 -3.00 -6.01 2.07
CA LEU A 108 -1.74 -5.91 2.80
C LEU A 108 -0.55 -5.76 1.83
N GLU A 109 -0.57 -6.42 0.66
CA GLU A 109 0.46 -6.22 -0.36
C GLU A 109 0.50 -4.76 -0.86
N LEU A 110 -0.67 -4.13 -1.09
CA LEU A 110 -0.75 -2.69 -1.39
C LEU A 110 -0.16 -1.83 -0.28
N ALA A 111 -0.50 -2.12 0.98
CA ALA A 111 0.02 -1.38 2.12
C ALA A 111 1.54 -1.54 2.27
N LEU A 112 2.08 -2.74 2.01
CA LEU A 112 3.51 -3.05 2.06
C LEU A 112 4.31 -2.43 0.89
N ALA A 113 3.66 -2.11 -0.23
CA ALA A 113 4.30 -1.36 -1.31
C ALA A 113 4.48 0.14 -1.00
N CYS A 114 3.80 0.66 0.04
CA CYS A 114 3.97 2.03 0.49
C CYS A 114 5.27 2.21 1.32
N ASP A 115 5.79 3.42 1.40
CA ASP A 115 6.99 3.75 2.19
C ASP A 115 6.76 3.65 3.71
N MET A 116 5.53 3.92 4.15
CA MET A 116 5.15 3.89 5.55
C MET A 116 3.69 3.44 5.72
N ILE A 117 3.42 2.66 6.76
CA ILE A 117 2.07 2.32 7.20
C ILE A 117 1.78 3.05 8.51
N VAL A 118 0.68 3.80 8.53
CA VAL A 118 0.09 4.40 9.74
C VAL A 118 -1.21 3.68 10.02
N ALA A 119 -1.27 2.99 11.14
CA ALA A 119 -2.38 2.12 11.51
C ALA A 119 -3.08 2.64 12.77
N ASP A 120 -4.41 2.58 12.80
CA ASP A 120 -5.15 2.78 14.06
C ASP A 120 -5.17 1.49 14.91
N GLU A 121 -5.71 1.60 16.13
CA GLU A 121 -5.78 0.47 17.07
C GLU A 121 -6.69 -0.67 16.58
N THR A 122 -7.53 -0.43 15.58
CA THR A 122 -8.45 -1.43 15.00
C THR A 122 -7.81 -2.23 13.86
N ALA A 123 -6.64 -1.79 13.38
CA ALA A 123 -5.99 -2.37 12.22
C ALA A 123 -5.54 -3.82 12.48
N GLN A 124 -5.94 -4.73 11.57
CA GLN A 124 -5.56 -6.14 11.60
C GLN A 124 -4.94 -6.52 10.26
N PHE A 125 -3.74 -7.06 10.32
CA PHE A 125 -2.94 -7.42 9.15
C PHE A 125 -2.76 -8.93 9.07
N ALA A 126 -3.04 -9.52 7.92
CA ALA A 126 -2.75 -10.94 7.68
C ALA A 126 -2.59 -11.26 6.20
N LEU A 127 -1.86 -12.33 5.93
CA LEU A 127 -1.82 -13.00 4.62
C LEU A 127 -2.55 -14.35 4.76
N PRO A 128 -3.90 -14.36 4.68
CA PRO A 128 -4.68 -15.57 4.86
C PRO A 128 -4.55 -16.58 3.71
N GLU A 129 -3.88 -16.21 2.60
CA GLU A 129 -3.63 -17.05 1.42
C GLU A 129 -3.05 -18.42 1.77
N ILE A 130 -2.20 -18.46 2.80
CA ILE A 130 -1.58 -19.71 3.24
C ILE A 130 -2.60 -20.74 3.74
N LYS A 131 -3.73 -20.27 4.30
CA LYS A 131 -4.84 -21.14 4.74
C LYS A 131 -5.58 -21.76 3.55
N LEU A 132 -5.47 -21.14 2.38
CA LEU A 132 -6.02 -21.62 1.11
C LEU A 132 -5.00 -22.45 0.31
N GLY A 133 -3.81 -22.70 0.88
CA GLY A 133 -2.74 -23.45 0.20
C GLY A 133 -2.02 -22.65 -0.89
N VAL A 134 -2.13 -21.31 -0.86
CA VAL A 134 -1.52 -20.41 -1.84
C VAL A 134 -0.44 -19.56 -1.17
N PHE A 135 0.67 -19.31 -1.86
CA PHE A 135 1.69 -18.38 -1.38
C PHE A 135 1.30 -16.94 -1.74
N PRO A 136 1.47 -15.98 -0.80
CA PRO A 136 1.36 -14.57 -1.12
C PRO A 136 2.53 -14.15 -2.03
N GLY A 137 2.29 -13.21 -2.94
CA GLY A 137 3.36 -12.53 -3.67
C GLY A 137 3.42 -12.75 -5.18
N SER A 138 3.56 -11.62 -5.87
CA SER A 138 4.46 -11.43 -7.00
C SER A 138 5.93 -11.61 -6.55
N PRO A 139 6.87 -12.09 -7.39
CA PRO A 139 8.25 -12.45 -7.00
C PRO A 139 9.01 -11.32 -6.25
N PRO A 140 10.02 -11.66 -5.42
CA PRO A 140 10.76 -10.71 -4.60
C PRO A 140 11.35 -9.56 -5.42
N GLN A 141 11.10 -8.33 -4.98
CA GLN A 141 11.52 -7.12 -5.68
C GLN A 141 12.77 -6.50 -5.03
N PRO A 142 13.68 -5.93 -5.83
CA PRO A 142 14.80 -5.15 -5.29
C PRO A 142 14.28 -3.88 -4.60
N LYS A 143 14.78 -3.64 -3.38
CA LYS A 143 14.54 -2.38 -2.64
C LYS A 143 14.96 -1.16 -3.49
N PRO A 144 14.09 -0.15 -3.67
CA PRO A 144 14.49 1.08 -4.35
C PRO A 144 15.61 1.77 -3.57
N SER A 145 16.60 2.29 -4.29
CA SER A 145 17.63 3.13 -3.69
C SER A 145 17.07 4.55 -3.53
N PHE A 146 16.95 5.05 -2.30
CA PHE A 146 16.62 6.45 -2.06
C PHE A 146 17.57 7.37 -2.85
N PRO A 147 17.04 8.42 -3.53
CA PRO A 147 17.88 9.44 -4.14
C PRO A 147 18.76 10.07 -3.06
N ALA A 148 19.98 10.48 -3.44
CA ALA A 148 21.02 10.84 -2.47
C ALA A 148 20.60 11.95 -1.49
N ASN A 149 19.70 12.84 -1.91
CA ASN A 149 19.12 13.92 -1.12
C ASN A 149 18.09 13.48 -0.07
N CYS A 150 17.51 12.28 -0.20
CA CYS A 150 16.53 11.72 0.74
C CYS A 150 17.12 10.67 1.70
N ARG A 151 18.43 10.39 1.61
CA ARG A 151 19.10 9.51 2.57
C ARG A 151 19.23 10.22 3.92
N PRO A 152 18.88 9.58 5.06
CA PRO A 152 19.12 10.16 6.36
C PRO A 152 20.61 10.48 6.52
N ARG A 153 20.91 11.72 6.95
CA ARG A 153 22.28 12.18 7.14
C ARG A 153 22.96 11.25 8.13
N ALA A 154 24.28 11.06 7.99
CA ALA A 154 25.04 10.22 8.92
C ALA A 154 24.79 10.62 10.39
N SER A 155 24.63 11.93 10.64
CA SER A 155 24.27 12.52 11.94
C SER A 155 22.93 12.03 12.51
N ASP A 156 21.94 11.74 11.64
CA ASP A 156 20.60 11.32 12.07
C ASP A 156 20.60 9.84 12.49
N ARG A 157 21.46 9.02 11.87
CA ARG A 157 21.65 7.60 12.23
C ARG A 157 22.32 7.45 13.58
N ASP A 158 23.30 8.29 13.87
CA ASP A 158 23.97 8.32 15.17
C ASP A 158 23.02 8.77 16.29
N ARG A 159 22.15 9.74 16.00
CA ARG A 159 21.12 10.19 16.95
C ARG A 159 20.07 9.11 17.22
N ALA A 160 19.66 8.36 16.18
CA ALA A 160 18.74 7.23 16.33
C ALA A 160 19.36 6.04 17.08
N ARG A 161 20.65 5.75 16.88
CA ARG A 161 21.39 4.71 17.63
C ARG A 161 21.52 5.06 19.11
N ARG A 162 21.80 6.32 19.44
CA ARG A 162 21.92 6.80 20.83
C ARG A 162 20.61 6.67 21.63
N ARG A 163 19.45 6.71 20.97
CA ARG A 163 18.13 6.53 21.63
C ARG A 163 17.75 5.08 21.89
N ARG A 164 18.38 4.10 21.23
CA ARG A 164 18.10 2.66 21.43
C ARG A 164 18.74 2.06 22.69
N GLY A 165 19.46 2.86 23.48
CA GLY A 165 20.29 2.40 24.60
C GLY A 165 19.63 2.29 25.98
N LYS A 166 18.31 2.44 26.13
CA LYS A 166 17.65 2.21 27.44
C LYS A 166 16.33 1.45 27.27
N ARG A 167 16.43 0.13 27.31
CA ARG A 167 15.28 -0.75 27.62
C ARG A 167 15.20 -0.80 29.16
N PRO A 168 14.08 -0.40 29.81
CA PRO A 168 13.92 -0.66 31.24
C PRO A 168 13.81 -2.18 31.48
N PRO A 169 14.36 -2.70 32.59
CA PRO A 169 14.29 -4.13 32.90
C PRO A 169 12.88 -4.51 33.34
N GLY A 170 12.35 -5.62 32.82
CA GLY A 170 11.13 -6.26 33.31
C GLY A 170 9.94 -6.28 32.35
N TRP A 171 10.12 -6.86 31.15
CA TRP A 171 9.08 -7.49 30.33
C TRP A 171 9.72 -8.68 29.61
#